data_AF-A0A837HJ50-F1
#
_entry.id   AF-A0A837HJ50-F1
#
_cell.length_a   1.000
_cell.length_b   1.000
_cell.length_c   1.000
_cell.angle_alpha   90.00
_cell.angle_beta   90.00
_cell.angle_gamma   90.00
#
_symmetry.space_group_name_H-M   'P 1'
#
loop_
_entity.id
_entity.type
_entity.pdbx_description
1 polymer ?
#
loop_
_entity_poly.entity_id
_entity_poly.type
_entity_poly.pdbx_seq_one_letter_code
_entity_poly.pdbx_strand_id
1 'polypeptide(L)'
;LRATQGFFLVVGPSGHGKSTALAAMIDEINHNRTEHIVTIEDPIEYLYNPDRSVIDQREIGSDALGFSEALRASFRQDPNVIMVGEMRDPETIAVAITAAETGHLVFSTLHTNNAAQTIDRIIDAFPPSQQNQIRAQMAGSLLGILSRRLIPQVGGGRIAAHELLIANSAVRNLIRENKTHQLDLVIETSGEEGMISLNRSLVNLVKQKNITLDQAQQYSLNPNELKLLLK
;
A
#
# COMPACT_ATOMS: atom_id res chain seq x y z
N LEU A 1 -12.74 -1.99 -5.51
CA LEU A 1 -11.52 -2.68 -6.02
C LEU A 1 -11.92 -3.60 -7.17
N ARG A 2 -11.54 -3.30 -8.43
CA ARG A 2 -11.92 -4.12 -9.60
C ARG A 2 -10.79 -4.98 -10.16
N ALA A 3 -9.54 -4.76 -9.72
CA ALA A 3 -8.41 -5.58 -10.15
C ALA A 3 -8.57 -7.03 -9.70
N THR A 4 -8.19 -7.98 -10.54
CA THR A 4 -8.18 -9.42 -10.21
C THR A 4 -6.76 -9.95 -9.95
N GLN A 5 -5.75 -9.17 -10.32
CA GLN A 5 -4.33 -9.49 -10.12
C GLN A 5 -3.50 -8.21 -9.95
N GLY A 6 -2.32 -8.34 -9.37
CA GLY A 6 -1.34 -7.28 -9.20
C GLY A 6 -1.08 -6.94 -7.74
N PHE A 7 -0.20 -5.97 -7.50
CA PHE A 7 0.32 -5.66 -6.18
C PHE A 7 -0.17 -4.29 -5.67
N PHE A 8 -0.85 -4.26 -4.53
CA PHE A 8 -1.28 -3.03 -3.89
C PHE A 8 -0.64 -2.89 -2.51
N LEU A 9 -0.08 -1.71 -2.22
CA LEU A 9 0.65 -1.46 -0.98
C LEU A 9 -0.05 -0.39 -0.15
N VAL A 10 -0.23 -0.66 1.15
CA VAL A 10 -0.65 0.33 2.13
C VAL A 10 0.54 0.67 3.01
N VAL A 11 1.03 1.90 2.93
CA VAL A 11 2.26 2.33 3.59
C VAL A 11 2.04 3.50 4.54
N GLY A 12 3.03 3.79 5.35
CA GLY A 12 3.01 4.86 6.34
C GLY A 12 3.72 4.46 7.65
N PRO A 13 3.92 5.40 8.57
CA PRO A 13 4.50 5.13 9.89
C PRO A 13 3.69 4.13 10.72
N SER A 14 4.29 3.59 11.78
CA SER A 14 3.59 2.77 12.78
C SER A 14 2.45 3.55 13.43
N GLY A 15 1.31 2.89 13.67
CA GLY A 15 0.14 3.53 14.30
C GLY A 15 -0.67 4.47 13.41
N HIS A 16 -0.40 4.51 12.09
CA HIS A 16 -1.11 5.37 11.14
C HIS A 16 -2.24 4.64 10.38
N GLY A 17 -2.74 3.54 10.93
CA GLY A 17 -3.92 2.82 10.42
C GLY A 17 -3.68 2.05 9.13
N LYS A 18 -2.47 1.54 8.88
CA LYS A 18 -2.19 0.69 7.70
C LYS A 18 -3.03 -0.58 7.74
N SER A 19 -2.92 -1.35 8.83
CA SER A 19 -3.67 -2.59 9.04
C SER A 19 -5.17 -2.36 8.95
N THR A 20 -5.70 -1.27 9.52
CA THR A 20 -7.12 -0.91 9.38
C THR A 20 -7.54 -0.62 7.93
N ALA A 21 -6.71 0.07 7.13
CA ALA A 21 -7.02 0.31 5.71
C ALA A 21 -7.05 -1.00 4.93
N LEU A 22 -6.03 -1.81 5.16
CA LEU A 22 -5.87 -3.08 4.48
C LEU A 22 -7.01 -4.04 4.87
N ALA A 23 -7.40 -4.06 6.15
CA ALA A 23 -8.55 -4.85 6.61
C ALA A 23 -9.85 -4.40 5.95
N ALA A 24 -10.11 -3.09 5.87
CA ALA A 24 -11.28 -2.57 5.16
C ALA A 24 -11.27 -2.94 3.66
N MET A 25 -10.08 -3.00 3.02
CA MET A 25 -9.96 -3.43 1.63
C MET A 25 -10.25 -4.91 1.44
N ILE A 26 -9.78 -5.77 2.36
CA ILE A 26 -10.06 -7.21 2.33
C ILE A 26 -11.54 -7.47 2.61
N ASP A 27 -12.13 -6.78 3.59
CA ASP A 27 -13.54 -6.91 3.93
C ASP A 27 -14.46 -6.42 2.80
N GLU A 28 -14.08 -5.35 2.10
CA GLU A 28 -14.77 -4.92 0.87
C GLU A 28 -14.73 -6.01 -0.21
N ILE A 29 -13.62 -6.74 -0.36
CA ILE A 29 -13.55 -7.88 -1.30
C ILE A 29 -14.46 -9.01 -0.82
N ASN A 30 -14.42 -9.35 0.47
CA ASN A 30 -15.25 -10.37 1.10
C ASN A 30 -16.75 -10.18 0.83
N HIS A 31 -17.23 -8.94 0.89
CA HIS A 31 -18.65 -8.62 0.70
C HIS A 31 -19.07 -8.44 -0.76
N ASN A 32 -18.13 -8.26 -1.68
CA ASN A 32 -18.45 -7.91 -3.07
C ASN A 32 -18.03 -8.95 -4.10
N ARG A 33 -17.20 -9.93 -3.73
CA ARG A 33 -16.62 -10.92 -4.64
C ARG A 33 -16.75 -12.32 -4.06
N THR A 34 -16.67 -13.32 -4.93
CA THR A 34 -16.59 -14.74 -4.56
C THR A 34 -15.17 -15.20 -4.84
N GLU A 35 -14.27 -14.87 -3.92
CA GLU A 35 -12.83 -15.14 -4.03
C GLU A 35 -12.37 -16.00 -2.85
N HIS A 36 -11.25 -16.70 -3.03
CA HIS A 36 -10.50 -17.30 -1.94
C HIS A 36 -9.44 -16.31 -1.47
N ILE A 37 -9.53 -15.88 -0.21
CA ILE A 37 -8.65 -14.90 0.42
C ILE A 37 -7.79 -15.63 1.46
N VAL A 38 -6.47 -15.48 1.37
CA VAL A 38 -5.54 -15.94 2.40
C VAL A 38 -4.84 -14.75 3.03
N THR A 39 -4.86 -14.65 4.36
CA THR A 39 -4.11 -13.63 5.11
C THR A 39 -2.97 -14.26 5.91
N ILE A 40 -1.84 -13.56 5.98
CA ILE A 40 -0.64 -13.97 6.72
C ILE A 40 -0.20 -12.79 7.57
N GLU A 41 -0.29 -12.93 8.89
CA GLU A 41 -0.25 -11.82 9.86
C GLU A 41 0.62 -12.15 11.09
N ASP A 42 1.07 -11.13 11.83
CA ASP A 42 1.90 -11.27 13.04
C ASP A 42 1.63 -10.10 14.01
N PRO A 43 0.69 -10.22 14.96
CA PRO A 43 -0.39 -11.23 15.04
C PRO A 43 -1.58 -10.85 14.13
N ILE A 44 -2.64 -11.67 14.13
CA ILE A 44 -3.91 -11.31 13.49
C ILE A 44 -4.54 -10.12 14.23
N GLU A 45 -4.75 -9.00 13.52
CA GLU A 45 -5.31 -7.77 14.13
C GLU A 45 -6.85 -7.70 14.03
N TYR A 46 -7.41 -8.23 12.94
CA TYR A 46 -8.85 -8.17 12.64
C TYR A 46 -9.33 -9.57 12.25
N LEU A 47 -10.46 -10.00 12.82
CA LEU A 47 -11.14 -11.23 12.42
C LEU A 47 -12.19 -10.89 11.36
N TYR A 48 -12.14 -11.60 10.23
CA TYR A 48 -13.19 -11.48 9.21
C TYR A 48 -14.26 -12.53 9.44
N ASN A 49 -15.52 -12.10 9.34
CA ASN A 49 -16.62 -13.04 9.21
C ASN A 49 -16.78 -13.36 7.72
N PRO A 50 -16.63 -14.63 7.28
CA PRO A 50 -16.84 -14.99 5.88
C PRO A 50 -18.25 -14.59 5.41
N ASP A 51 -18.33 -13.99 4.22
CA ASP A 51 -19.60 -13.68 3.54
C ASP A 51 -19.64 -14.32 2.15
N ARG A 52 -19.23 -13.60 1.11
CA ARG A 52 -19.23 -14.13 -0.26
C ARG A 52 -17.92 -14.80 -0.63
N SER A 53 -16.83 -14.43 0.05
CA SER A 53 -15.51 -15.04 -0.10
C SER A 53 -15.22 -16.04 1.01
N VAL A 54 -14.35 -17.00 0.72
CA VAL A 54 -13.72 -17.85 1.74
C VAL A 54 -12.47 -17.14 2.24
N ILE A 55 -12.28 -17.06 3.55
CA ILE A 55 -11.15 -16.35 4.16
C ILE A 55 -10.42 -17.29 5.12
N ASP A 56 -9.15 -17.57 4.82
CA ASP A 56 -8.23 -18.29 5.69
C ASP A 56 -7.21 -17.31 6.27
N GLN A 57 -7.22 -17.11 7.58
CA GLN A 57 -6.23 -16.27 8.27
C GLN A 57 -5.15 -17.12 8.93
N ARG A 58 -3.89 -16.72 8.79
CA ARG A 58 -2.73 -17.41 9.37
C ARG A 58 -1.90 -16.46 10.21
N GLU A 59 -1.69 -16.82 11.46
CA GLU A 59 -0.81 -16.12 12.38
C GLU A 59 0.59 -16.74 12.39
N ILE A 60 1.63 -15.91 12.24
CA ILE A 60 3.02 -16.33 12.40
C ILE A 60 3.28 -16.71 13.87
N GLY A 61 3.94 -17.84 14.08
CA GLY A 61 4.22 -18.41 15.40
C GLY A 61 3.13 -19.38 15.88
N SER A 62 1.91 -19.30 15.35
CA SER A 62 0.82 -20.26 15.62
C SER A 62 0.59 -21.19 14.44
N ASP A 63 0.24 -20.63 13.28
CA ASP A 63 -0.20 -21.39 12.10
C ASP A 63 0.93 -21.59 11.07
N ALA A 64 1.94 -20.73 11.09
CA ALA A 64 3.12 -20.83 10.25
C ALA A 64 4.38 -20.29 10.96
N LEU A 65 5.56 -20.73 10.53
CA LEU A 65 6.83 -20.32 11.16
C LEU A 65 7.36 -18.96 10.67
N GLY A 66 6.97 -18.53 9.47
CA GLY A 66 7.42 -17.26 8.90
C GLY A 66 6.68 -16.87 7.63
N PHE A 67 6.79 -15.59 7.27
CA PHE A 67 6.04 -14.98 6.15
C PHE A 67 6.35 -15.62 4.79
N SER A 68 7.62 -15.75 4.40
CA SER A 68 8.00 -16.32 3.10
C SER A 68 7.46 -17.75 2.92
N GLU A 69 7.61 -18.61 3.94
CA GLU A 69 7.14 -19.99 3.89
C GLU A 69 5.60 -20.05 3.79
N ALA A 70 4.90 -19.32 4.65
CA ALA A 70 3.44 -19.25 4.64
C ALA A 70 2.91 -18.77 3.28
N LEU A 71 3.57 -17.76 2.71
CA LEU A 71 3.19 -17.16 1.43
C LEU A 71 3.41 -18.13 0.27
N ARG A 72 4.57 -18.82 0.21
CA ARG A 72 4.80 -19.87 -0.81
C ARG A 72 3.82 -21.03 -0.67
N ALA A 73 3.49 -21.42 0.57
CA ALA A 73 2.53 -22.48 0.82
C ALA A 73 1.12 -22.10 0.36
N SER A 74 0.75 -20.82 0.47
CA SER A 74 -0.57 -20.32 0.03
C SER A 74 -0.84 -20.59 -1.45
N PHE A 75 0.17 -20.59 -2.33
CA PHE A 75 -0.02 -20.80 -3.76
C PHE A 75 -0.62 -22.17 -4.11
N ARG A 76 -0.53 -23.16 -3.21
CA ARG A 76 -1.14 -24.49 -3.41
C ARG A 76 -2.57 -24.57 -2.88
N GLN A 77 -3.07 -23.50 -2.29
CA GLN A 77 -4.44 -23.42 -1.77
C GLN A 77 -5.40 -22.76 -2.77
N ASP A 78 -4.95 -22.48 -3.99
CA ASP A 78 -5.75 -21.79 -5.02
C ASP A 78 -6.33 -20.43 -4.54
N PRO A 79 -5.52 -19.53 -3.92
CA PRO A 79 -5.99 -18.22 -3.50
C PRO A 79 -6.20 -17.31 -4.70
N ASN A 80 -7.20 -16.43 -4.64
CA ASN A 80 -7.35 -15.32 -5.59
C ASN A 80 -6.73 -14.04 -5.01
N VAL A 81 -6.87 -13.84 -3.69
CA VAL A 81 -6.34 -12.69 -2.97
C VAL A 81 -5.42 -13.16 -1.87
N ILE A 82 -4.26 -12.53 -1.79
CA ILE A 82 -3.29 -12.80 -0.73
C ILE A 82 -2.99 -11.50 -0.01
N MET A 83 -3.14 -11.52 1.30
CA MET A 83 -2.75 -10.45 2.19
C MET A 83 -1.53 -10.89 2.99
N VAL A 84 -0.44 -10.14 2.88
CA VAL A 84 0.79 -10.37 3.64
C VAL A 84 0.99 -9.15 4.51
N GLY A 85 1.02 -9.30 5.83
CA GLY A 85 1.11 -8.21 6.80
C GLY A 85 2.22 -7.20 6.52
N GLU A 86 3.34 -7.26 7.26
CA GLU A 86 4.48 -6.36 7.04
C GLU A 86 5.62 -7.11 6.35
N MET A 87 6.00 -6.66 5.15
CA MET A 87 7.19 -7.19 4.48
C MET A 87 8.45 -6.55 5.07
N ARG A 88 9.27 -7.36 5.74
CA ARG A 88 10.53 -6.91 6.36
C ARG A 88 11.76 -7.37 5.61
N ASP A 89 11.71 -8.56 5.03
CA ASP A 89 12.84 -9.22 4.42
C ASP A 89 12.70 -9.32 2.88
N PRO A 90 13.82 -9.39 2.14
CA PRO A 90 13.79 -9.48 0.67
C PRO A 90 13.14 -10.76 0.15
N GLU A 91 13.14 -11.83 0.93
CA GLU A 91 12.57 -13.11 0.50
C GLU A 91 11.05 -13.03 0.40
N THR A 92 10.39 -12.53 1.45
CA THR A 92 8.95 -12.28 1.48
C THR A 92 8.55 -11.31 0.36
N ILE A 93 9.33 -10.23 0.15
CA ILE A 93 9.08 -9.27 -0.93
C ILE A 93 9.13 -9.94 -2.30
N ALA A 94 10.15 -10.77 -2.56
CA ALA A 94 10.30 -11.46 -3.85
C ALA A 94 9.12 -12.39 -4.13
N VAL A 95 8.68 -13.13 -3.12
CA VAL A 95 7.55 -14.06 -3.26
C VAL A 95 6.25 -13.28 -3.48
N ALA A 96 6.03 -12.15 -2.80
CA ALA A 96 4.85 -11.29 -2.98
C ALA A 96 4.78 -10.69 -4.39
N ILE A 97 5.90 -10.18 -4.90
CA ILE A 97 6.00 -9.66 -6.27
C ILE A 97 5.72 -10.77 -7.28
N THR A 98 6.28 -11.96 -7.06
CA THR A 98 6.05 -13.12 -7.93
C THR A 98 4.58 -13.52 -7.93
N ALA A 99 3.92 -13.55 -6.77
CA ALA A 99 2.49 -13.85 -6.66
C ALA A 99 1.63 -12.86 -7.46
N ALA A 100 1.94 -11.57 -7.33
CA ALA A 100 1.25 -10.50 -8.04
C ALA A 100 1.45 -10.56 -9.56
N GLU A 101 2.63 -11.02 -10.01
CA GLU A 101 2.94 -11.25 -11.42
C GLU A 101 2.24 -12.50 -11.98
N THR A 102 2.06 -13.55 -11.16
CA THR A 102 1.48 -14.84 -11.56
C THR A 102 -0.04 -14.92 -11.43
N GLY A 103 -0.72 -13.79 -11.32
CA GLY A 103 -2.18 -13.72 -11.41
C GLY A 103 -2.93 -13.57 -10.10
N HIS A 104 -2.23 -13.38 -8.97
CA HIS A 104 -2.86 -13.14 -7.67
C HIS A 104 -3.03 -11.64 -7.43
N LEU A 105 -4.08 -11.26 -6.69
CA LEU A 105 -4.19 -9.92 -6.13
C LEU A 105 -3.52 -9.90 -4.76
N VAL A 106 -2.42 -9.16 -4.64
CA VAL A 106 -1.59 -9.14 -3.43
C VAL A 106 -1.73 -7.80 -2.72
N PHE A 107 -1.98 -7.84 -1.41
CA PHE A 107 -1.96 -6.70 -0.51
C PHE A 107 -0.83 -6.83 0.50
N SER A 108 -0.11 -5.74 0.75
CA SER A 108 0.86 -5.74 1.84
C SER A 108 1.14 -4.33 2.40
N THR A 109 1.95 -4.28 3.45
CA THR A 109 2.36 -3.04 4.11
C THR A 109 3.87 -2.89 4.24
N LEU A 110 4.33 -1.63 4.22
CA LEU A 110 5.69 -1.23 4.56
C LEU A 110 5.65 0.05 5.42
N HIS A 111 6.76 0.32 6.13
CA HIS A 111 6.95 1.55 6.92
C HIS A 111 7.70 2.65 6.15
N THR A 112 7.18 3.00 4.98
CA THR A 112 7.67 4.11 4.14
C THR A 112 6.71 5.29 4.17
N ASN A 113 7.22 6.47 3.86
CA ASN A 113 6.48 7.72 4.01
C ASN A 113 5.68 8.11 2.76
N ASN A 114 6.09 7.69 1.56
CA ASN A 114 5.43 8.02 0.30
C ASN A 114 5.64 6.90 -0.73
N ALA A 115 5.00 7.02 -1.89
CA ALA A 115 5.04 6.04 -2.95
C ALA A 115 6.44 5.87 -3.55
N ALA A 116 7.16 6.98 -3.81
CA ALA A 116 8.52 6.95 -4.35
C ALA A 116 9.48 6.15 -3.43
N GLN A 117 9.54 6.51 -2.14
CA GLN A 117 10.36 5.82 -1.15
C GLN A 117 9.98 4.33 -1.01
N THR A 118 8.70 4.00 -1.17
CA THR A 118 8.23 2.60 -1.11
C THR A 118 8.87 1.77 -2.22
N ILE A 119 8.87 2.29 -3.45
CA ILE A 119 9.45 1.61 -4.59
C ILE A 119 10.97 1.47 -4.43
N ASP A 120 11.64 2.55 -4.04
CA ASP A 120 13.09 2.53 -3.81
C ASP A 120 13.46 1.52 -2.71
N ARG A 121 12.76 1.54 -1.57
CA ARG A 121 13.02 0.60 -0.46
C ARG A 121 12.84 -0.86 -0.87
N ILE A 122 11.83 -1.17 -1.69
CA ILE A 122 11.62 -2.52 -2.20
C ILE A 122 12.79 -2.95 -3.07
N ILE A 123 13.23 -2.09 -3.99
CA ILE A 123 14.32 -2.42 -4.92
C ILE A 123 15.66 -2.53 -4.17
N ASP A 124 15.93 -1.62 -3.24
CA ASP A 124 17.17 -1.56 -2.45
C ASP A 124 17.32 -2.71 -1.45
N ALA A 125 16.24 -3.45 -1.17
CA ALA A 125 16.30 -4.67 -0.38
C ALA A 125 17.07 -5.81 -1.09
N PHE A 126 17.29 -5.69 -2.41
CA PHE A 126 17.93 -6.71 -3.23
C PHE A 126 19.36 -6.36 -3.64
N PRO A 127 20.23 -7.36 -3.85
CA PRO A 127 21.57 -7.15 -4.40
C PRO A 127 21.52 -6.45 -5.77
N PRO A 128 22.54 -5.65 -6.14
CA PRO A 128 22.55 -4.88 -7.39
C PRO A 128 22.28 -5.70 -8.66
N SER A 129 22.70 -6.98 -8.68
CA SER A 129 22.47 -7.90 -9.81
C SER A 129 20.99 -8.25 -10.02
N GLN A 130 20.15 -8.15 -8.98
CA GLN A 130 18.73 -8.48 -9.03
C GLN A 130 17.83 -7.24 -9.14
N GLN A 131 18.33 -6.05 -8.81
CA GLN A 131 17.53 -4.82 -8.76
C GLN A 131 16.82 -4.50 -10.07
N ASN A 132 17.47 -4.72 -11.22
CA ASN A 132 16.86 -4.47 -12.53
C ASN A 132 15.67 -5.41 -12.80
N GLN A 133 15.78 -6.68 -12.38
CA GLN A 133 14.69 -7.64 -12.48
C GLN A 133 13.53 -7.23 -11.58
N ILE A 134 13.80 -6.97 -10.30
CA ILE A 134 12.78 -6.55 -9.32
C ILE A 134 12.07 -5.27 -9.78
N ARG A 135 12.81 -4.31 -10.33
CA ARG A 135 12.27 -3.07 -10.90
C ARG A 135 11.31 -3.35 -12.06
N ALA A 136 11.69 -4.24 -12.97
CA ALA A 136 10.83 -4.62 -14.09
C ALA A 136 9.55 -5.32 -13.61
N GLN A 137 9.67 -6.26 -12.66
CA GLN A 137 8.54 -6.97 -12.07
C GLN A 137 7.61 -6.03 -11.30
N MET A 138 8.17 -5.11 -10.49
CA MET A 138 7.39 -4.07 -9.81
C MET A 138 6.64 -3.18 -10.80
N ALA A 139 7.29 -2.75 -11.89
CA ALA A 139 6.62 -1.95 -12.91
C ALA A 139 5.52 -2.73 -13.66
N GLY A 140 5.62 -4.06 -13.74
CA GLY A 140 4.60 -4.93 -14.34
C GLY A 140 3.43 -5.21 -13.41
N SER A 141 3.70 -5.47 -12.13
CA SER A 141 2.71 -5.98 -11.17
C SER A 141 2.04 -4.91 -10.33
N LEU A 142 2.68 -3.76 -10.07
CA LEU A 142 2.13 -2.73 -9.18
C LEU A 142 0.77 -2.21 -9.70
N LEU A 143 -0.20 -2.09 -8.80
CA LEU A 143 -1.50 -1.48 -9.04
C LEU A 143 -1.55 -0.06 -8.47
N GLY A 144 -1.04 0.11 -7.27
CA GLY A 144 -1.02 1.40 -6.59
C GLY A 144 -0.40 1.32 -5.20
N ILE A 145 -0.14 2.49 -4.64
CA ILE A 145 0.41 2.67 -3.30
C ILE A 145 -0.43 3.72 -2.58
N LEU A 146 -0.97 3.35 -1.43
CA LEU A 146 -1.69 4.23 -0.52
C LEU A 146 -0.81 4.53 0.69
N SER A 147 -0.22 5.73 0.76
CA SER A 147 0.50 6.20 1.93
C SER A 147 -0.43 6.96 2.87
N ARG A 148 -0.48 6.59 4.16
CA ARG A 148 -1.41 7.15 5.14
C ARG A 148 -0.73 7.98 6.23
N ARG A 149 -1.40 9.03 6.68
CA ARG A 149 -1.11 9.79 7.90
C ARG A 149 -2.35 9.95 8.75
N LEU A 150 -2.30 9.48 9.99
CA LEU A 150 -3.40 9.62 10.94
C LEU A 150 -3.15 10.86 11.80
N ILE A 151 -4.00 11.88 11.65
CA ILE A 151 -3.80 13.22 12.21
C ILE A 151 -4.88 13.48 13.26
N PRO A 152 -4.56 14.09 14.43
CA PRO A 152 -5.57 14.48 15.39
C PRO A 152 -6.59 15.44 14.77
N GLN A 153 -7.87 15.11 14.86
CA GLN A 153 -8.94 15.90 14.26
C GLN A 153 -9.40 17.02 15.21
N VAL A 154 -9.76 18.17 14.65
CA VAL A 154 -10.47 19.23 15.37
C VAL A 154 -11.81 18.68 15.85
N GLY A 155 -12.10 18.83 17.15
CA GLY A 155 -13.30 18.29 17.78
C GLY A 155 -13.15 16.87 18.34
N GLY A 156 -11.96 16.27 18.25
CA GLY A 156 -11.65 14.96 18.83
C GLY A 156 -11.60 13.84 17.80
N GLY A 157 -10.98 12.72 18.18
CA GLY A 157 -10.70 11.60 17.27
C GLY A 157 -9.51 11.88 16.34
N ARG A 158 -9.41 11.10 15.27
CA ARG A 158 -8.33 11.20 14.28
C ARG A 158 -8.88 11.04 12.87
N ILE A 159 -8.26 11.71 11.91
CA ILE A 159 -8.62 11.66 10.48
C ILE A 159 -7.40 11.30 9.64
N ALA A 160 -7.62 10.53 8.57
CA ALA A 160 -6.55 10.06 7.71
C ALA A 160 -6.32 11.00 6.51
N ALA A 161 -5.16 11.65 6.47
CA ALA A 161 -4.62 12.20 5.22
C ALA A 161 -3.93 11.08 4.43
N HIS A 162 -3.97 11.15 3.11
CA HIS A 162 -3.45 10.10 2.26
C HIS A 162 -2.82 10.64 0.98
N GLU A 163 -1.74 9.98 0.57
CA GLU A 163 -1.22 10.03 -0.79
C GLU A 163 -1.61 8.73 -1.49
N LEU A 164 -2.10 8.84 -2.72
CA LEU A 164 -2.49 7.73 -3.56
C LEU A 164 -1.79 7.83 -4.90
N LEU A 165 -0.91 6.87 -5.17
CA LEU A 165 -0.32 6.63 -6.48
C LEU A 165 -1.06 5.47 -7.15
N ILE A 166 -1.45 5.65 -8.40
CA ILE A 166 -2.03 4.61 -9.26
C ILE A 166 -0.99 4.28 -10.34
N ALA A 167 -0.73 3.00 -10.58
CA ALA A 167 0.32 2.57 -11.52
C ALA A 167 -0.14 2.66 -12.98
N ASN A 168 -0.26 3.87 -13.51
CA ASN A 168 -0.51 4.15 -14.93
C ASN A 168 0.76 3.94 -15.77
N SER A 169 0.65 4.12 -17.09
CA SER A 169 1.79 3.93 -18.02
C SER A 169 2.99 4.81 -17.69
N ALA A 170 2.78 6.06 -17.27
CA ALA A 170 3.85 6.98 -16.91
C ALA A 170 4.59 6.50 -15.65
N VAL A 171 3.86 6.16 -14.59
CA VAL A 171 4.42 5.60 -13.35
C VAL A 171 5.25 4.34 -13.64
N ARG A 172 4.70 3.40 -14.42
CA ARG A 172 5.40 2.16 -14.78
C ARG A 172 6.70 2.42 -15.54
N ASN A 173 6.69 3.38 -16.47
CA ASN A 173 7.89 3.76 -17.22
C ASN A 173 8.95 4.39 -16.30
N LEU A 174 8.54 5.29 -15.40
CA LEU A 174 9.46 5.90 -14.43
C LEU A 174 10.10 4.87 -13.50
N ILE A 175 9.34 3.85 -13.08
CA ILE A 175 9.89 2.73 -12.29
C ILE A 175 10.96 2.01 -13.10
N ARG A 176 10.67 1.60 -14.35
CA ARG A 176 11.62 0.88 -15.23
C ARG A 176 12.89 1.67 -15.51
N GLU A 177 12.76 2.99 -15.71
CA GLU A 177 13.88 3.88 -16.02
C GLU A 177 14.67 4.36 -14.79
N ASN A 178 14.32 3.87 -13.60
CA ASN A 178 14.94 4.30 -12.33
C ASN A 178 14.82 5.82 -12.09
N LYS A 179 13.64 6.38 -12.37
CA LYS A 179 13.29 7.79 -12.19
C LYS A 179 12.18 7.98 -11.14
N THR A 180 12.24 7.21 -10.06
CA THR A 180 11.26 7.21 -8.96
C THR A 180 11.09 8.58 -8.30
N HIS A 181 12.15 9.41 -8.28
CA HIS A 181 12.10 10.80 -7.81
C HIS A 181 11.13 11.71 -8.60
N GLN A 182 10.66 11.30 -9.79
CA GLN A 182 9.69 12.05 -10.58
C GLN A 182 8.24 11.66 -10.29
N LEU A 183 8.01 10.62 -9.47
CA LEU A 183 6.67 10.13 -9.18
C LEU A 183 5.82 11.15 -8.42
N ASP A 184 6.42 11.97 -7.56
CA ASP A 184 5.71 13.02 -6.82
C ASP A 184 5.03 14.02 -7.78
N LEU A 185 5.72 14.40 -8.86
CA LEU A 185 5.16 15.29 -9.89
C LEU A 185 4.04 14.60 -10.68
N VAL A 186 4.17 13.30 -10.96
CA VAL A 186 3.12 12.54 -11.65
C VAL A 186 1.87 12.43 -10.78
N ILE A 187 2.02 12.15 -9.49
CA ILE A 187 0.90 12.10 -8.53
C ILE A 187 0.19 13.46 -8.48
N GLU A 188 0.95 14.55 -8.44
CA GLU A 188 0.40 15.91 -8.40
C GLU A 188 -0.34 16.27 -9.71
N THR A 189 0.17 15.87 -10.87
CA THR A 189 -0.46 16.23 -12.15
C THR A 189 -1.57 15.27 -12.60
N SER A 190 -1.62 14.04 -12.07
CA SER A 190 -2.57 12.99 -12.50
C SER A 190 -3.85 12.90 -11.63
N GLY A 191 -4.33 14.05 -11.15
CA GLY A 191 -5.53 14.11 -10.29
C GLY A 191 -6.80 13.58 -10.98
N GLU A 192 -6.92 13.77 -12.30
CA GLU A 192 -8.04 13.26 -13.10
C GLU A 192 -8.06 11.72 -13.19
N GLU A 193 -6.90 11.07 -13.03
CA GLU A 193 -6.79 9.61 -12.95
C GLU A 193 -7.07 9.08 -11.53
N GLY A 194 -7.42 9.97 -10.58
CA GLY A 194 -7.72 9.63 -9.20
C GLY A 194 -6.51 9.61 -8.28
N MET A 195 -5.33 10.05 -8.74
CA MET A 195 -4.16 10.20 -7.86
C MET A 195 -4.34 11.39 -6.92
N ILE A 196 -3.77 11.27 -5.72
CA ILE A 196 -3.88 12.29 -4.68
C ILE A 196 -2.50 12.47 -4.07
N SER A 197 -1.95 13.68 -4.09
CA SER A 197 -0.75 13.98 -3.31
C SER A 197 -1.09 14.18 -1.84
N LEU A 198 -0.15 13.88 -0.95
CA LEU A 198 -0.37 14.10 0.50
C LEU A 198 -0.74 15.56 0.79
N ASN A 199 -0.08 16.50 0.13
CA ASN A 199 -0.34 17.93 0.32
C ASN A 199 -1.75 18.33 -0.13
N ARG A 200 -2.27 17.79 -1.24
CA ARG A 200 -3.68 18.02 -1.63
C ARG A 200 -4.65 17.44 -0.61
N SER A 201 -4.38 16.23 -0.10
CA SER A 201 -5.19 15.62 0.95
C SER A 201 -5.23 16.51 2.21
N LEU A 202 -4.07 17.00 2.65
CA LEU A 202 -3.95 17.93 3.79
C LEU A 202 -4.67 19.26 3.54
N VAL A 203 -4.52 19.86 2.36
CA VAL A 203 -5.22 21.11 1.98
C VAL A 203 -6.73 20.92 2.08
N ASN A 204 -7.26 19.81 1.58
CA ASN A 204 -8.70 19.51 1.65
C ASN A 204 -9.18 19.41 3.11
N LEU A 205 -8.44 18.72 3.97
CA LEU A 205 -8.78 18.61 5.40
C LEU A 205 -8.73 19.95 6.14
N VAL A 206 -7.78 20.83 5.80
CA VAL A 206 -7.72 22.20 6.35
C VAL A 206 -8.93 23.02 5.88
N LYS A 207 -9.24 22.99 4.58
CA LYS A 207 -10.38 23.72 4.00
C LYS A 207 -11.72 23.28 4.60
N GLN A 208 -11.86 22.00 4.92
CA GLN A 208 -13.03 21.43 5.60
C GLN A 208 -13.03 21.65 7.12
N LYS A 209 -11.98 22.29 7.67
CA LYS A 209 -11.79 22.56 9.11
C LYS A 209 -11.68 21.29 9.96
N ASN A 210 -11.32 20.15 9.37
CA ASN A 210 -11.07 18.91 10.10
C ASN A 210 -9.72 18.93 10.82
N ILE A 211 -8.72 19.65 10.31
CA ILE A 211 -7.41 19.82 10.93
C ILE A 211 -6.99 21.29 10.87
N THR A 212 -6.07 21.70 11.74
CA THR A 212 -5.49 23.05 11.72
C THR A 212 -4.38 23.17 10.66
N LEU A 213 -4.05 24.40 10.28
CA LEU A 213 -2.92 24.68 9.38
C LEU A 213 -1.59 24.17 9.97
N ASP A 214 -1.38 24.35 11.28
CA ASP A 214 -0.16 23.92 11.95
C ASP A 214 -0.01 22.40 11.93
N GLN A 215 -1.11 21.67 12.18
CA GLN A 215 -1.15 20.22 12.02
C GLN A 215 -0.83 19.82 10.58
N ALA A 216 -1.44 20.46 9.58
CA ALA A 216 -1.16 20.14 8.19
C ALA A 216 0.33 20.34 7.83
N GLN A 217 0.95 21.44 8.31
CA GLN A 217 2.37 21.70 8.09
C GLN A 217 3.27 20.66 8.77
N GLN A 218 2.92 20.18 9.96
CA GLN A 218 3.68 19.16 10.69
C GLN A 218 3.70 17.80 9.97
N TYR A 219 2.61 17.43 9.31
CA TYR A 219 2.48 16.13 8.65
C TYR A 219 2.82 16.16 7.15
N SER A 220 3.01 17.34 6.58
CA SER A 220 3.39 17.53 5.18
C SER A 220 4.87 17.18 4.95
N LEU A 221 5.16 16.47 3.86
CA LEU A 221 6.54 16.20 3.41
C LEU A 221 7.19 17.43 2.74
N ASN A 222 6.38 18.38 2.26
CA ASN A 222 6.85 19.65 1.68
C ASN A 222 5.98 20.83 2.15
N PRO A 223 6.26 21.40 3.35
CA PRO A 223 5.41 22.46 3.93
C PRO A 223 5.35 23.75 3.10
N ASN A 224 6.36 24.01 2.25
CA ASN A 224 6.38 25.18 1.38
C ASN A 224 5.35 25.05 0.25
N GLU A 225 5.28 23.88 -0.38
CA GLU A 225 4.25 23.57 -1.38
C GLU A 225 2.85 23.58 -0.76
N LEU A 226 2.68 22.99 0.43
CA LEU A 226 1.41 23.02 1.15
C LEU A 226 0.89 24.46 1.33
N LYS A 227 1.77 25.38 1.74
CA LYS A 227 1.43 26.81 1.89
C LYS A 227 1.05 27.46 0.56
N LEU A 228 1.65 27.03 -0.55
CA LEU A 228 1.31 27.55 -1.88
C LEU A 228 -0.08 27.08 -2.32
N LEU A 229 -0.43 25.81 -2.07
CA LEU A 229 -1.73 25.22 -2.41
C LEU A 229 -2.90 25.75 -1.57
N LEU A 230 -2.61 26.38 -0.43
CA LEU A 230 -3.59 26.99 0.46
C LEU A 230 -3.88 28.46 0.16
N LYS A 231 -3.03 29.12 -0.62
CA LYS A 231 -3.28 30.48 -1.12
C LYS A 231 -4.34 30.44 -2.22
#